data_AF-A0A257CKT6-F1
#
_entry.id   AF-A0A257CKT6-F1
#
_cell.length_a   1.000
_cell.length_b   1.000
_cell.length_c   1.000
_cell.angle_alpha   90.00
_cell.angle_beta   90.00
_cell.angle_gamma   90.00
#
_symmetry.space_group_name_H-M   'P 1'
#
loop_
_entity.id
_entity.type
_entity.pdbx_description
1 polymer ?
#
loop_
_entity_poly.entity_id
_entity_poly.type
_entity_poly.pdbx_seq_one_letter_code
_entity_poly.pdbx_strand_id
1 'polypeptide(L)' 'MDFEWLKPAVVLGSVLYAVIGVVVLWASFVVIDKLTPYKLWEEIVEHKNVALGIVVAGMFVAIGQIVAAAIHG' A
#
# COMPACT_ATOMS: atom_id res chain seq x y z
N MET A 1 -25.67 -24.08 -8.09
CA MET A 1 -24.53 -23.46 -7.41
C MET A 1 -24.88 -22.00 -7.24
N ASP A 2 -25.48 -21.65 -6.10
CA ASP A 2 -25.75 -20.25 -5.80
C ASP A 2 -24.43 -19.52 -5.59
N PHE A 3 -24.29 -18.34 -6.18
CA PHE A 3 -23.08 -17.53 -6.11
C PHE A 3 -22.97 -16.87 -4.74
N GLU A 4 -22.66 -17.64 -3.69
CA GLU A 4 -22.59 -17.16 -2.32
C GLU A 4 -21.57 -16.02 -2.11
N TRP A 5 -20.54 -15.96 -2.96
CA TRP A 5 -19.50 -14.93 -2.97
C TRP A 5 -19.94 -13.59 -3.58
N LEU A 6 -21.08 -13.55 -4.29
CA LEU A 6 -21.68 -12.32 -4.84
C LEU A 6 -22.72 -11.70 -3.90
N LYS A 7 -22.89 -12.22 -2.67
CA LYS A 7 -23.76 -11.59 -1.66
C LYS A 7 -23.26 -10.15 -1.43
N PRO A 8 -24.15 -9.14 -1.48
CA PRO A 8 -23.75 -7.73 -1.34
C PRO A 8 -22.93 -7.45 -0.07
N ALA A 9 -23.26 -8.14 1.03
CA ALA A 9 -22.52 -8.05 2.29
C ALA A 9 -21.05 -8.48 2.18
N VAL A 10 -20.77 -9.54 1.41
CA VAL A 10 -19.41 -10.07 1.20
C VAL A 10 -18.60 -9.10 0.34
N VAL A 11 -19.20 -8.63 -0.76
CA VAL A 11 -18.56 -7.65 -1.66
C VAL A 11 -18.27 -6.35 -0.92
N LEU A 12 -19.23 -5.85 -0.13
CA LEU A 12 -19.05 -4.63 0.65
C LEU A 12 -17.93 -4.77 1.68
N GLY A 13 -17.86 -5.92 2.38
CA GLY A 13 -16.76 -6.23 3.31
C GLY A 13 -15.40 -6.23 2.60
N SER A 14 -15.28 -6.95 1.49
CA SER A 14 -14.02 -7.04 0.71
C SER A 14 -13.56 -5.67 0.21
N VAL A 15 -14.49 -4.83 -0.28
CA VAL A 15 -14.17 -3.46 -0.70
C VAL A 15 -13.73 -2.61 0.48
N LEU A 16 -14.40 -2.72 1.64
CA LEU A 16 -14.01 -1.99 2.84
C LEU A 16 -12.57 -2.34 3.25
N TYR A 17 -12.24 -3.63 3.32
CA TYR A 17 -10.89 -4.08 3.68
C TYR A 17 -9.84 -3.66 2.64
N ALA A 18 -10.17 -3.69 1.35
CA ALA A 18 -9.28 -3.20 0.31
C ALA A 18 -8.99 -1.69 0.48
N VAL A 19 -10.01 -0.88 0.76
CA VAL A 19 -9.85 0.56 1.01
C VAL A 19 -8.99 0.81 2.25
N ILE A 20 -9.22 0.07 3.34
CA ILE A 20 -8.40 0.17 4.55
C ILE A 20 -6.93 -0.15 4.23
N GLY A 21 -6.66 -1.21 3.47
CA GLY A 21 -5.30 -1.56 3.05
C GLY A 21 -4.62 -0.45 2.24
N VAL A 22 -5.32 0.18 1.30
CA VAL A 22 -4.80 1.32 0.53
C VAL A 22 -4.50 2.52 1.43
N VAL A 23 -5.38 2.83 2.38
CA VAL A 23 -5.19 3.94 3.33
C VAL A 23 -3.96 3.70 4.21
N VAL A 24 -3.79 2.48 4.72
CA VAL A 24 -2.62 2.10 5.53
C VAL A 24 -1.33 2.21 4.71
N LEU A 25 -1.33 1.69 3.48
CA LEU A 25 -0.16 1.76 2.59
C LEU A 25 0.24 3.21 2.30
N TRP A 26 -0.74 4.10 2.08
CA TRP A 26 -0.48 5.51 1.86
C TRP A 26 0.03 6.23 3.11
N ALA A 27 -0.54 5.92 4.27
CA ALA A 27 -0.05 6.43 5.56
C ALA A 27 1.40 6.00 5.83
N SER A 28 1.74 4.73 5.58
CA SER A 28 3.11 4.23 5.70
C SER A 28 4.08 4.95 4.77
N PHE A 29 3.66 5.24 3.52
CA PHE A 29 4.47 6.03 2.59
C PHE A 29 4.76 7.44 3.14
N VAL A 30 3.74 8.14 3.64
CA VAL A 30 3.91 9.48 4.24
C VAL A 30 4.82 9.46 5.46
N VAL A 31 4.70 8.43 6.30
CA VAL A 31 5.58 8.25 7.47
C VAL A 31 7.03 8.09 7.03
N ILE A 32 7.28 7.29 5.98
CA ILE A 32 8.64 7.05 5.49
C ILE A 32 9.20 8.27 4.76
N ASP A 33 8.41 8.98 3.97
CA ASP A 33 8.82 10.24 3.34
C ASP A 33 9.25 11.28 4.40
N LYS A 34 8.53 11.35 5.53
CA LYS A 34 8.94 12.22 6.66
C LYS A 34 10.18 11.73 7.42
N LEU A 35 10.37 10.41 7.53
CA LEU A 35 11.56 9.83 8.18
C LEU A 35 12.80 9.96 7.31
N THR A 36 12.62 10.00 6.00
CA THR A 36 13.72 10.11 5.05
C THR A 36 14.16 11.58 4.98
N PRO A 37 15.45 11.90 5.15
CA PRO A 37 15.92 13.29 5.10
C PRO A 37 15.85 13.91 3.69
N TYR A 38 15.48 13.13 2.69
CA TYR A 38 15.33 13.54 1.30
C TYR A 38 13.85 13.67 0.96
N LYS A 39 13.51 14.63 0.10
CA LYS A 39 12.18 14.68 -0.52
C LYS A 39 12.10 13.58 -1.58
N LEU A 40 11.44 12.46 -1.27
CA LEU A 40 11.37 11.31 -2.17
C LEU A 40 10.77 11.68 -3.52
N TRP A 41 9.75 12.54 -3.52
CA TRP A 41 9.07 12.95 -4.75
C TRP A 41 9.99 13.74 -5.69
N GLU A 42 10.75 14.69 -5.16
CA GLU A 42 11.69 15.54 -5.93
C GLU A 42 12.81 14.66 -6.52
N GLU A 43 13.38 13.77 -5.71
CA GLU A 43 14.45 12.86 -6.15
C GLU A 43 14.01 11.85 -7.21
N ILE A 44 12.81 11.29 -7.08
CA ILE A 44 12.30 10.27 -8.01
C ILE A 44 11.81 10.92 -9.31
N VAL A 45 11.07 12.02 -9.23
CA VAL A 45 10.40 12.62 -10.39
C VAL A 45 11.32 13.61 -11.12
N GLU A 46 11.99 14.50 -10.41
CA GLU A 46 12.82 15.56 -11.01
C GLU A 46 14.24 15.05 -11.30
N HIS A 47 14.88 14.44 -10.30
CA HIS A 47 16.26 13.94 -10.43
C HIS A 47 16.35 12.53 -11.05
N LYS A 48 15.21 11.86 -11.26
CA LYS A 48 15.12 10.51 -11.83
C LYS A 48 16.03 9.50 -11.12
N ASN A 49 16.11 9.61 -9.80
CA ASN A 49 16.95 8.75 -8.99
C ASN A 49 16.36 7.32 -8.93
N VAL A 50 16.80 6.47 -9.86
CA VAL A 50 16.34 5.08 -9.98
C VAL A 50 16.65 4.28 -8.71
N ALA A 51 17.75 4.56 -8.02
CA ALA A 51 18.10 3.86 -6.79
C ALA A 51 17.05 4.10 -5.69
N LEU A 52 16.64 5.36 -5.49
CA LEU A 52 15.55 5.69 -4.57
C LEU A 52 14.21 5.11 -5.02
N GLY A 53 13.94 5.10 -6.34
CA GLY A 53 12.75 4.46 -6.89
C GLY A 53 12.66 2.95 -6.58
N ILE A 54 13.77 2.22 -6.69
CA ILE A 54 13.85 0.79 -6.34
C ILE A 54 13.62 0.57 -4.84
N VAL A 55 14.20 1.42 -3.99
CA VAL A 55 13.99 1.34 -2.53
C VAL A 55 12.52 1.54 -2.18
N VAL A 56 11.88 2.56 -2.76
CA VAL A 56 10.45 2.83 -2.55
C VAL A 56 9.58 1.68 -3.08
N ALA A 57 9.92 1.09 -4.22
CA ALA A 57 9.21 -0.08 -4.74
C ALA A 57 9.30 -1.28 -3.78
N GLY A 58 10.50 -1.59 -3.27
CA GLY A 58 10.70 -2.67 -2.29
C GLY A 58 9.95 -2.42 -0.99
N MET A 59 9.91 -1.17 -0.53
CA MET A 59 9.14 -0.75 0.62
C MET A 59 7.63 -0.97 0.43
N PHE A 60 7.07 -0.60 -0.72
CA PHE A 60 5.66 -0.88 -1.02
C PHE A 60 5.34 -2.37 -1.04
N VAL A 61 6.23 -3.21 -1.57
CA VAL A 61 6.07 -4.67 -1.52
C VAL A 61 6.05 -5.17 -0.07
N ALA A 62 6.98 -4.71 0.77
CA ALA A 62 7.06 -5.11 2.18
C ALA A 62 5.79 -4.69 2.95
N ILE A 63 5.34 -3.45 2.80
CA ILE A 63 4.10 -2.96 3.43
C ILE A 63 2.89 -3.75 2.95
N GLY A 64 2.80 -4.03 1.64
CA GLY A 64 1.73 -4.85 1.09
C GLY A 64 1.68 -6.25 1.71
N GLN A 65 2.83 -6.88 1.95
CA GLN A 65 2.89 -8.16 2.65
C GLN A 65 2.46 -8.06 4.12
N ILE A 66 2.85 -7.01 4.84
CA ILE A 66 2.42 -6.77 6.23
C ILE A 66 0.90 -6.60 6.30
N VAL A 67 0.32 -5.81 5.39
CA VAL A 67 -1.14 -5.58 5.32
C VAL A 67 -1.85 -6.89 4.97
N ALA A 68 -1.34 -7.66 4.01
CA ALA A 68 -1.90 -8.96 3.68
C ALA A 68 -1.87 -9.91 4.89
N ALA A 69 -0.75 -10.01 5.60
CA ALA A 69 -0.63 -10.83 6.79
C ALA A 69 -1.58 -10.39 7.92
N ALA A 70 -1.77 -9.07 8.10
CA ALA A 70 -2.66 -8.53 9.12
C ALA A 70 -4.14 -8.80 8.84
N ILE A 71 -4.55 -8.86 7.57
CA ILE A 71 -5.95 -9.13 7.17
C ILE A 71 -6.28 -10.63 7.22
N HIS A 72 -5.29 -11.51 7.01
CA HIS A 72 -5.47 -12.97 7.02
C HIS A 72 -5.19 -13.63 8.39
N GLY A 73 -4.97 -12.82 9.44
CA GLY A 73 -4.72 -13.27 10.82
C GLY A 73 -5.98 -13.51 11.64
#